data_AF-A0A370AR55-F1
#
_entry.id   AF-A0A370AR55-F1
#
_cell.length_a   1.000
_cell.length_b   1.000
_cell.length_c   1.000
_cell.angle_alpha   90.00
_cell.angle_beta   90.00
_cell.angle_gamma   90.00
#
_symmetry.space_group_name_H-M   'P 1'
#
loop_
_entity.id
_entity.type
_entity.pdbx_description
1 polymer ?
#
loop_
_entity_poly.entity_id
_entity_poly.type
_entity_poly.pdbx_seq_one_letter_code
_entity_poly.pdbx_strand_id
1 'polypeptide(L)'
;MNFWRLLIKDIRASSSIRLSWKLSRSIMIYYRNITIKRKKENMTKWEKKLQKAERIKNTIKKNNLLLKIALKAEMEVAIRAFDKISDQQMVNEIALGFYHSHLKEAAAKRITDQNILKMIIINKRAGLPTKTLAFDKLSDQKIICEVAINIDDESIICEKALKKINDEILLASLLINIKAEEIMSVRRKVIYKISSDELITTIALSAQNRYIRMEATGLITDQDILKQISEEDSDRTIREIAEFVIKTLNNSQETETQTERRKTLKKLGKKSSKETINSEAITYTVSYQKEERESTEILVNDTMVPWEKIYQIYNGPDEKTAKSFLEGMPVDQDYYYIVVETPEGNFGRDKNGIYSE
;
A
#
# COMPACT_ATOMS: atom_id res chain seq x y z
N MET A 1 -19.71 38.91 54.44
CA MET A 1 -19.67 39.60 55.75
C MET A 1 -21.06 40.09 56.21
N ASN A 2 -22.18 39.43 55.84
CA ASN A 2 -23.54 39.95 56.15
C ASN A 2 -24.55 38.96 56.75
N PHE A 3 -24.20 37.69 57.03
CA PHE A 3 -25.18 36.73 57.59
C PHE A 3 -25.30 36.79 59.13
N TRP A 4 -24.28 37.30 59.82
CA TRP A 4 -24.21 37.30 61.30
C TRP A 4 -24.89 38.50 61.98
N ARG A 5 -25.27 39.54 61.22
CA ARG A 5 -25.91 40.76 61.77
C ARG A 5 -27.39 40.58 62.09
N LEU A 6 -28.05 39.54 61.54
CA LEU A 6 -29.48 39.29 61.75
C LEU A 6 -29.80 38.38 62.94
N LEU A 7 -28.78 37.75 63.57
CA LEU A 7 -29.00 36.81 64.67
C LEU A 7 -28.80 37.41 66.08
N ILE A 8 -28.54 38.73 66.19
CA ILE A 8 -28.20 39.42 67.45
C ILE A 8 -29.18 40.57 67.72
N LYS A 9 -30.48 40.33 67.59
CA LYS A 9 -31.52 41.11 68.28
C LYS A 9 -32.37 40.13 69.09
N ASP A 10 -32.69 40.52 70.32
CA ASP A 10 -33.43 39.77 71.34
C ASP A 10 -32.70 38.66 72.11
N ILE A 11 -31.73 39.04 72.94
CA ILE A 11 -31.35 38.21 74.09
C ILE A 11 -30.98 39.06 75.33
N ARG A 12 -31.93 39.27 76.24
CA ARG A 12 -31.72 39.59 77.66
C ARG A 12 -32.61 38.66 78.50
N ALA A 13 -32.05 38.20 79.62
CA ALA A 13 -32.61 37.31 80.66
C ALA A 13 -32.47 35.78 80.46
N SER A 14 -32.01 35.10 81.53
CA SER A 14 -31.95 33.65 81.77
C SER A 14 -30.65 32.88 81.41
N SER A 15 -30.32 31.90 82.25
CA SER A 15 -29.19 30.95 82.17
C SER A 15 -29.14 30.12 80.87
N SER A 16 -30.19 30.17 80.05
CA SER A 16 -30.25 29.65 78.67
C SER A 16 -29.36 30.42 77.67
N ILE A 17 -28.99 31.67 77.97
CA ILE A 17 -28.18 32.54 77.11
C ILE A 17 -26.74 32.04 77.03
N ARG A 18 -26.15 31.61 78.15
CA ARG A 18 -24.79 31.05 78.16
C ARG A 18 -24.67 29.76 77.34
N LEU A 19 -25.72 28.93 77.34
CA LEU A 19 -25.79 27.72 76.52
C LEU A 19 -25.93 28.06 75.03
N SER A 20 -26.77 29.03 74.68
CA SER A 20 -26.93 29.54 73.31
C SER A 20 -25.63 30.14 72.74
N TRP A 21 -24.91 30.96 73.51
CA TRP A 21 -23.62 31.53 73.09
C TRP A 21 -22.51 30.48 72.97
N LYS A 22 -22.46 29.49 73.87
CA LYS A 22 -21.52 28.37 73.77
C LYS A 22 -21.82 27.50 72.55
N LEU A 23 -23.08 27.21 72.27
CA LEU A 23 -23.50 26.43 71.11
C LEU A 23 -23.20 27.16 69.79
N SER A 24 -23.53 28.46 69.72
CA SER A 24 -23.23 29.33 68.56
C SER A 24 -21.72 29.46 68.32
N ARG A 25 -20.92 29.61 69.38
CA ARG A 25 -19.45 29.64 69.30
C ARG A 25 -18.87 28.30 68.83
N SER A 26 -19.39 27.18 69.32
CA SER A 26 -18.99 25.84 68.87
C SER A 26 -19.33 25.59 67.40
N ILE A 27 -20.50 26.03 66.94
CA ILE A 27 -20.91 25.96 65.53
C ILE A 27 -20.01 26.84 64.65
N MET A 28 -19.69 28.07 65.08
CA MET A 28 -18.75 28.93 64.36
C MET A 28 -17.35 28.32 64.27
N ILE A 29 -16.84 27.73 65.35
CA ILE A 29 -15.56 27.03 65.37
C ILE A 29 -15.60 25.83 64.42
N TYR A 30 -16.69 25.06 64.41
CA TYR A 30 -16.88 23.92 63.51
C TYR A 30 -16.86 24.34 62.03
N TYR A 31 -17.65 25.35 61.64
CA TYR A 31 -17.63 25.86 60.25
C TYR A 31 -16.31 26.51 59.87
N ARG A 32 -15.64 27.21 60.80
CA ARG A 32 -14.28 27.76 60.58
C ARG A 32 -13.27 26.63 60.35
N ASN A 33 -13.32 25.56 61.14
CA ASN A 33 -12.44 24.40 61.00
C ASN A 33 -12.69 23.65 59.69
N ILE A 34 -13.95 23.46 59.27
CA ILE A 34 -14.29 22.90 57.95
C ILE A 34 -13.73 23.78 56.83
N THR A 35 -13.87 25.11 56.94
CA THR A 35 -13.38 26.04 55.93
C THR A 35 -11.85 26.02 55.84
N ILE A 36 -11.15 25.96 56.98
CA ILE A 36 -9.69 25.81 57.02
C ILE A 36 -9.26 24.47 56.44
N LYS A 37 -9.95 23.38 56.78
CA LYS A 37 -9.67 22.04 56.23
C LYS A 37 -9.84 22.02 54.71
N ARG A 38 -10.95 22.53 54.18
CA ARG A 38 -11.19 22.67 52.73
C ARG A 38 -10.13 23.54 52.04
N LYS A 39 -9.70 24.65 52.66
CA LYS A 39 -8.61 25.48 52.14
C LYS A 39 -7.28 24.70 52.10
N LYS A 40 -6.93 23.97 53.15
CA LYS A 40 -5.73 23.11 53.19
C LYS A 40 -5.79 21.99 52.13
N GLU A 41 -6.94 21.33 51.98
CA GLU A 41 -7.15 20.31 50.94
C GLU A 41 -7.04 20.90 49.52
N ASN A 42 -7.57 22.10 49.29
CA ASN A 42 -7.40 22.79 48.01
C ASN A 42 -5.94 23.20 47.78
N MET A 43 -5.23 23.69 48.81
CA MET A 43 -3.80 24.01 48.72
C MET A 43 -2.97 22.77 48.38
N THR A 44 -3.20 21.62 49.04
CA THR A 44 -2.48 20.37 48.72
C THR A 44 -2.81 19.86 47.31
N LYS A 45 -4.04 20.06 46.82
CA LYS A 45 -4.40 19.78 45.42
C LYS A 45 -3.65 20.71 44.45
N TRP A 46 -3.49 21.99 44.78
CA TRP A 46 -2.70 22.94 44.00
C TRP A 46 -1.20 22.61 43.99
N GLU A 47 -0.62 22.26 45.14
CA GLU A 47 0.79 21.83 45.26
C GLU A 47 1.08 20.59 44.40
N LYS A 48 0.20 19.58 44.44
CA LYS A 48 0.32 18.40 43.56
C LYS A 48 0.28 18.76 42.07
N LYS A 49 -0.58 19.72 41.68
CA LYS A 49 -0.61 20.22 40.30
C LYS A 49 0.68 20.94 39.93
N LEU A 50 1.22 21.77 40.83
CA LEU A 50 2.49 22.49 40.62
C LEU A 50 3.66 21.52 40.47
N GLN A 51 3.78 20.52 41.35
CA GLN A 51 4.81 19.48 41.25
C GLN A 51 4.69 18.69 39.94
N LYS A 52 3.47 18.36 39.50
CA LYS A 52 3.24 17.73 38.20
C LYS A 52 3.71 18.63 37.05
N ALA A 53 3.38 19.92 37.10
CA ALA A 53 3.80 20.88 36.07
C ALA A 53 5.33 21.01 36.01
N GLU A 54 6.01 21.09 37.15
CA GLU A 54 7.48 21.19 37.20
C GLU A 54 8.16 19.92 36.67
N ARG A 55 7.61 18.74 36.98
CA ARG A 55 8.06 17.47 36.38
C ARG A 55 7.92 17.47 34.87
N ILE A 56 6.76 17.90 34.34
CA ILE A 56 6.53 18.01 32.89
C ILE A 56 7.54 18.97 32.25
N LYS A 57 7.76 20.14 32.85
CA LYS A 57 8.74 21.14 32.39
C LYS A 57 10.16 20.57 32.32
N ASN A 58 10.59 19.84 33.34
CA ASN A 58 11.91 19.20 33.37
C ASN A 58 12.04 18.09 32.33
N THR A 59 10.98 17.30 32.11
CA THR A 59 10.95 16.29 31.03
C THR A 59 11.06 16.95 29.66
N ILE A 60 10.32 18.03 29.39
CA ILE A 60 10.42 18.79 28.13
C ILE A 60 11.85 19.31 27.93
N LYS A 61 12.45 19.92 28.96
CA LYS A 61 13.82 20.43 28.89
C LYS A 61 14.82 19.32 28.58
N LYS A 62 14.67 18.14 29.22
CA LYS A 62 15.50 16.96 28.97
C LYS A 62 15.36 16.44 27.54
N ASN A 63 14.14 16.25 27.06
CA ASN A 63 13.88 15.77 25.69
C ASN A 63 14.44 16.73 24.64
N ASN A 64 14.31 18.06 24.85
CA ASN A 64 14.92 19.06 23.97
C ASN A 64 16.45 18.97 23.93
N LEU A 65 17.10 18.70 25.06
CA LEU A 65 18.55 18.50 25.09
C LEU A 65 18.95 17.21 24.35
N LEU A 66 18.22 16.12 24.59
CA LEU A 66 18.44 14.85 23.91
C LEU A 66 18.25 14.96 22.40
N LEU A 67 17.22 15.69 21.95
CA LEU A 67 17.01 15.97 20.54
C LEU A 67 18.22 16.69 19.95
N LYS A 68 18.67 17.80 20.57
CA LYS A 68 19.86 18.52 20.09
C LYS A 68 21.10 17.63 19.96
N ILE A 69 21.30 16.69 20.89
CA ILE A 69 22.40 15.72 20.81
C ILE A 69 22.16 14.75 19.65
N ALA A 70 20.96 14.18 19.55
CA ALA A 70 20.58 13.25 18.48
C ALA A 70 20.78 13.84 17.08
N LEU A 71 20.57 15.15 16.91
CA LEU A 71 20.69 15.81 15.62
C LEU A 71 22.14 16.19 15.24
N LYS A 72 23.05 16.31 16.21
CA LYS A 72 24.40 16.87 15.99
C LYS A 72 25.54 15.90 16.25
N ALA A 73 25.31 14.87 17.04
CA ALA A 73 26.34 13.92 17.41
C ALA A 73 26.59 12.87 16.31
N GLU A 74 27.72 12.17 16.43
CA GLU A 74 28.00 10.99 15.60
C GLU A 74 26.98 9.87 15.84
N MET A 75 26.85 8.98 14.85
CA MET A 75 25.76 8.01 14.74
C MET A 75 25.45 7.26 16.04
N GLU A 76 26.46 6.68 16.71
CA GLU A 76 26.22 5.90 17.93
C GLU A 76 25.65 6.75 19.07
N VAL A 77 26.22 7.94 19.26
CA VAL A 77 25.79 8.87 20.31
C VAL A 77 24.41 9.41 19.96
N ALA A 78 24.15 9.65 18.68
CA ALA A 78 22.86 10.12 18.20
C ALA A 78 21.74 9.10 18.46
N ILE A 79 21.97 7.83 18.15
CA ILE A 79 21.01 6.74 18.42
C ILE A 79 20.78 6.58 19.93
N ARG A 80 21.84 6.55 20.76
CA ARG A 80 21.70 6.45 22.23
C ARG A 80 20.95 7.65 22.83
N ALA A 81 21.14 8.85 22.28
CA ALA A 81 20.39 10.03 22.71
C ALA A 81 18.92 9.92 22.30
N PHE A 82 18.65 9.49 21.06
CA PHE A 82 17.32 9.25 20.53
C PHE A 82 16.52 8.21 21.33
N ASP A 83 17.16 7.11 21.74
CA ASP A 83 16.51 6.05 22.53
C ASP A 83 15.96 6.58 23.86
N LYS A 84 16.54 7.67 24.39
CA LYS A 84 16.09 8.31 25.63
C LYS A 84 15.00 9.36 25.42
N ILE A 85 14.71 9.76 24.18
CA ILE A 85 13.64 10.71 23.87
C ILE A 85 12.30 10.00 24.04
N SER A 86 11.46 10.47 24.96
CA SER A 86 10.10 9.94 25.15
C SER A 86 9.02 10.74 24.41
N ASP A 87 9.37 11.88 23.84
CA ASP A 87 8.45 12.78 23.15
C ASP A 87 8.14 12.29 21.73
N GLN A 88 6.87 11.97 21.45
CA GLN A 88 6.47 11.43 20.16
C GLN A 88 6.56 12.47 19.03
N GLN A 89 6.38 13.76 19.30
CA GLN A 89 6.52 14.79 18.28
C GLN A 89 7.96 14.88 17.80
N MET A 90 8.93 14.78 18.72
CA MET A 90 10.35 14.73 18.36
C MET A 90 10.71 13.46 17.60
N VAL A 91 10.10 12.32 17.93
CA VAL A 91 10.29 11.07 17.16
C VAL A 91 9.78 11.25 15.72
N ASN A 92 8.62 11.89 15.54
CA ASN A 92 8.06 12.17 14.22
C ASN A 92 8.94 13.15 13.42
N GLU A 93 9.44 14.20 14.08
CA GLU A 93 10.37 15.18 13.49
C GLU A 93 11.63 14.48 12.95
N ILE A 94 12.21 13.57 13.74
CA ILE A 94 13.38 12.80 13.34
C ILE A 94 13.08 11.90 12.13
N ALA A 95 11.94 11.22 12.10
CA ALA A 95 11.60 10.35 10.98
C ALA A 95 11.38 11.11 9.65
N LEU A 96 10.88 12.35 9.71
CA LEU A 96 10.57 13.17 8.54
C LEU A 96 11.69 14.12 8.13
N GLY A 97 12.64 14.38 9.02
CA GLY A 97 13.69 15.39 8.84
C GLY A 97 14.93 14.93 8.06
N PHE A 98 15.94 15.80 8.06
CA PHE A 98 17.17 15.65 7.30
C PHE A 98 18.28 15.03 8.17
N TYR A 99 18.15 13.75 8.45
CA TYR A 99 19.10 13.03 9.31
C TYR A 99 19.59 11.75 8.65
N HIS A 100 20.67 11.19 9.20
CA HIS A 100 21.25 9.91 8.81
C HIS A 100 20.20 8.78 8.78
N SER A 101 20.34 7.87 7.81
CA SER A 101 19.38 6.79 7.52
C SER A 101 19.05 5.94 8.74
N HIS A 102 20.07 5.52 9.50
CA HIS A 102 19.89 4.70 10.70
C HIS A 102 19.00 5.36 11.77
N LEU A 103 19.10 6.68 11.93
CA LEU A 103 18.26 7.41 12.89
C LEU A 103 16.82 7.55 12.39
N LYS A 104 16.62 7.78 11.09
CA LYS A 104 15.28 7.78 10.46
C LYS A 104 14.61 6.42 10.60
N GLU A 105 15.35 5.33 10.40
CA GLU A 105 14.86 3.96 10.60
C GLU A 105 14.52 3.69 12.07
N ALA A 106 15.38 4.09 13.01
CA ALA A 106 15.11 3.97 14.44
C ALA A 106 13.85 4.73 14.86
N ALA A 107 13.63 5.92 14.28
CA ALA A 107 12.40 6.70 14.46
C ALA A 107 11.17 6.01 13.85
N ALA A 108 11.25 5.55 12.60
CA ALA A 108 10.17 4.83 11.93
C ALA A 108 9.75 3.55 12.69
N LYS A 109 10.71 2.85 13.33
CA LYS A 109 10.43 1.69 14.21
C LYS A 109 9.51 2.04 15.38
N ARG A 110 9.55 3.27 15.89
CA ARG A 110 8.74 3.72 17.04
C ARG A 110 7.41 4.37 16.66
N ILE A 111 7.16 4.66 15.39
CA ILE A 111 5.95 5.37 14.94
C ILE A 111 4.82 4.37 14.65
N THR A 112 3.64 4.58 15.25
CA THR A 112 2.44 3.74 14.99
C THR A 112 1.31 4.50 14.29
N ASP A 113 1.38 5.83 14.29
CA ASP A 113 0.40 6.69 13.63
C ASP A 113 0.44 6.47 12.11
N GLN A 114 -0.70 6.06 11.55
CA GLN A 114 -0.83 5.68 10.14
C GLN A 114 -0.56 6.86 9.17
N ASN A 115 -0.92 8.09 9.57
CA ASN A 115 -0.68 9.28 8.76
C ASN A 115 0.80 9.66 8.76
N ILE A 116 1.48 9.55 9.91
CA ILE A 116 2.93 9.77 9.96
C ILE A 116 3.67 8.70 9.16
N LEU A 117 3.26 7.44 9.25
CA LEU A 117 3.82 6.36 8.42
C LEU A 117 3.65 6.65 6.92
N LYS A 118 2.45 7.05 6.49
CA LYS A 118 2.18 7.53 5.12
C LYS A 118 3.15 8.66 4.73
N MET A 119 3.30 9.67 5.58
CA MET A 119 4.19 10.80 5.32
C MET A 119 5.66 10.36 5.14
N ILE A 120 6.13 9.39 5.92
CA ILE A 120 7.48 8.83 5.77
C ILE A 120 7.64 8.15 4.41
N ILE A 121 6.63 7.42 3.95
CA ILE A 121 6.70 6.64 2.70
C ILE A 121 6.74 7.56 1.48
N ILE A 122 5.88 8.57 1.43
CA ILE A 122 5.82 9.52 0.30
C ILE A 122 6.94 10.56 0.33
N ASN A 123 7.75 10.58 1.40
CA ASN A 123 8.88 11.49 1.50
C ASN A 123 9.99 11.05 0.54
N LYS A 124 10.25 11.87 -0.50
CA LYS A 124 11.30 11.64 -1.50
C LYS A 124 12.72 11.50 -0.91
N ARG A 125 12.94 11.98 0.32
CA ARG A 125 14.24 11.92 1.02
C ARG A 125 14.37 10.74 1.98
N ALA A 126 13.30 9.96 2.17
CA ALA A 126 13.38 8.70 2.89
C ALA A 126 14.03 7.66 1.96
N GLY A 127 14.97 6.88 2.49
CA GLY A 127 15.52 5.75 1.75
C GLY A 127 14.53 4.60 1.69
N LEU A 128 14.63 3.76 0.66
CA LEU A 128 13.79 2.57 0.49
C LEU A 128 13.69 1.69 1.76
N PRO A 129 14.75 1.44 2.56
CA PRO A 129 14.62 0.68 3.81
C PRO A 129 13.66 1.33 4.82
N THR A 130 13.75 2.65 4.99
CA THR A 130 12.87 3.40 5.89
C THR A 130 11.42 3.38 5.38
N LYS A 131 11.21 3.61 4.08
CA LYS A 131 9.89 3.57 3.46
C LYS A 131 9.25 2.18 3.60
N THR A 132 10.02 1.13 3.32
CA THR A 132 9.58 -0.26 3.41
C THR A 132 9.16 -0.61 4.84
N LEU A 133 9.96 -0.23 5.83
CA LEU A 133 9.65 -0.43 7.24
C LEU A 133 8.36 0.31 7.65
N ALA A 134 8.20 1.56 7.20
CA ALA A 134 7.00 2.33 7.48
C ALA A 134 5.76 1.71 6.82
N PHE A 135 5.89 1.23 5.58
CA PHE A 135 4.81 0.58 4.83
C PHE A 135 4.36 -0.73 5.48
N ASP A 136 5.30 -1.54 5.97
CA ASP A 136 4.98 -2.81 6.62
C ASP A 136 4.08 -2.62 7.85
N LYS A 137 4.18 -1.45 8.51
CA LYS A 137 3.38 -1.07 9.67
C LYS A 137 2.03 -0.42 9.34
N LEU A 138 1.74 -0.15 8.06
CA LEU A 138 0.40 0.29 7.67
C LEU A 138 -0.62 -0.85 7.83
N SER A 139 -1.82 -0.56 8.30
CA SER A 139 -2.91 -1.53 8.41
C SER A 139 -4.21 -1.05 7.76
N ASP A 140 -4.37 0.26 7.60
CA ASP A 140 -5.51 0.84 6.90
C ASP A 140 -5.35 0.68 5.37
N GLN A 141 -6.22 -0.12 4.76
CA GLN A 141 -6.19 -0.38 3.31
C GLN A 141 -6.40 0.87 2.47
N LYS A 142 -7.16 1.87 2.95
CA LYS A 142 -7.36 3.15 2.23
C LYS A 142 -6.05 3.93 2.17
N ILE A 143 -5.33 4.00 3.30
CA ILE A 143 -4.02 4.65 3.37
C ILE A 143 -3.00 3.90 2.51
N ILE A 144 -3.02 2.56 2.53
CA ILE A 144 -2.15 1.73 1.68
C ILE A 144 -2.39 2.02 0.19
N CYS A 145 -3.65 2.08 -0.23
CA CYS A 145 -4.04 2.41 -1.61
C CYS A 145 -3.55 3.81 -1.98
N GLU A 146 -3.83 4.82 -1.15
CA GLU A 146 -3.43 6.20 -1.39
C GLU A 146 -1.91 6.36 -1.50
N VAL A 147 -1.14 5.68 -0.63
CA VAL A 147 0.33 5.67 -0.69
C VAL A 147 0.82 5.12 -2.02
N ALA A 148 0.30 3.98 -2.46
CA ALA A 148 0.75 3.32 -3.68
C ALA A 148 0.39 4.11 -4.96
N ILE A 149 -0.68 4.89 -4.95
CA ILE A 149 -1.05 5.78 -6.07
C ILE A 149 -0.09 6.98 -6.16
N ASN A 150 0.31 7.53 -5.01
CA ASN A 150 1.07 8.78 -4.95
C ASN A 150 2.58 8.62 -4.86
N ILE A 151 3.08 7.39 -4.77
CA ILE A 151 4.51 7.14 -4.66
C ILE A 151 5.18 7.16 -6.04
N ASP A 152 6.28 7.90 -6.13
CA ASP A 152 7.08 7.99 -7.35
C ASP A 152 8.10 6.84 -7.36
N ASP A 153 8.10 6.05 -8.44
CA ASP A 153 9.13 5.08 -8.82
C ASP A 153 9.59 4.10 -7.72
N GLU A 154 8.63 3.52 -7.00
CA GLU A 154 8.90 2.56 -5.90
C GLU A 154 8.08 1.28 -6.13
N SER A 155 8.47 0.51 -7.15
CA SER A 155 7.81 -0.72 -7.59
C SER A 155 7.59 -1.73 -6.46
N ILE A 156 8.55 -1.83 -5.53
CA ILE A 156 8.47 -2.70 -4.34
C ILE A 156 7.29 -2.33 -3.44
N ILE A 157 7.05 -1.03 -3.21
CA ILE A 157 5.96 -0.56 -2.34
C ILE A 157 4.60 -0.80 -3.01
N CYS A 158 4.53 -0.53 -4.31
CA CYS A 158 3.39 -0.82 -5.16
C CYS A 158 3.02 -2.32 -5.16
N GLU A 159 4.01 -3.20 -5.32
CA GLU A 159 3.81 -4.66 -5.22
C GLU A 159 3.30 -5.06 -3.84
N LYS A 160 3.89 -4.52 -2.77
CA LYS A 160 3.41 -4.79 -1.40
C LYS A 160 1.97 -4.33 -1.20
N ALA A 161 1.56 -3.19 -1.75
CA ALA A 161 0.19 -2.70 -1.68
C ALA A 161 -0.80 -3.65 -2.36
N LEU A 162 -0.49 -4.07 -3.59
CA LEU A 162 -1.30 -5.04 -4.35
C LEU A 162 -1.46 -6.39 -3.64
N LYS A 163 -0.48 -6.78 -2.81
CA LYS A 163 -0.57 -8.00 -1.98
C LYS A 163 -1.37 -7.81 -0.68
N LYS A 164 -1.40 -6.59 -0.14
CA LYS A 164 -1.94 -6.28 1.19
C LYS A 164 -3.39 -5.81 1.18
N ILE A 165 -3.85 -5.23 0.06
CA ILE A 165 -5.25 -4.83 -0.13
C ILE A 165 -6.07 -6.06 -0.56
N ASN A 166 -7.22 -6.26 0.09
CA ASN A 166 -8.19 -7.30 -0.25
C ASN A 166 -9.55 -6.74 -0.66
N ASP A 167 -9.80 -5.45 -0.42
CA ASP A 167 -11.01 -4.76 -0.88
C ASP A 167 -10.96 -4.55 -2.40
N GLU A 168 -11.93 -5.10 -3.12
CA GLU A 168 -11.95 -5.08 -4.61
C GLU A 168 -12.04 -3.65 -5.16
N ILE A 169 -12.75 -2.74 -4.49
CA ILE A 169 -12.90 -1.34 -4.92
C ILE A 169 -11.56 -0.62 -4.79
N LEU A 170 -10.86 -0.82 -3.68
CA LEU A 170 -9.52 -0.26 -3.48
C LEU A 170 -8.48 -0.86 -4.44
N LEU A 171 -8.59 -2.16 -4.76
CA LEU A 171 -7.74 -2.79 -5.78
C LEU A 171 -7.99 -2.22 -7.16
N ALA A 172 -9.25 -2.05 -7.56
CA ALA A 172 -9.61 -1.43 -8.83
C ALA A 172 -9.09 0.02 -8.91
N SER A 173 -9.34 0.82 -7.87
CA SER A 173 -8.82 2.18 -7.77
C SER A 173 -7.29 2.22 -7.88
N LEU A 174 -6.59 1.29 -7.23
CA LEU A 174 -5.14 1.22 -7.32
C LEU A 174 -4.70 0.86 -8.75
N LEU A 175 -5.26 -0.19 -9.35
CA LEU A 175 -4.94 -0.62 -10.71
C LEU A 175 -5.19 0.48 -11.75
N ILE A 176 -6.22 1.31 -11.58
CA ILE A 176 -6.52 2.41 -12.50
C ILE A 176 -5.42 3.48 -12.48
N ASN A 177 -4.87 3.77 -11.29
CA ASN A 177 -4.02 4.95 -11.05
C ASN A 177 -2.53 4.63 -10.80
N ILE A 178 -2.15 3.35 -10.78
CA ILE A 178 -0.79 2.92 -10.42
C ILE A 178 0.21 3.24 -11.53
N LYS A 179 1.29 3.94 -11.17
CA LYS A 179 2.30 4.42 -12.13
C LYS A 179 3.41 3.41 -12.42
N ALA A 180 3.78 2.57 -11.46
CA ALA A 180 4.98 1.72 -11.54
C ALA A 180 4.92 0.69 -12.68
N GLU A 181 5.73 0.77 -13.73
CA GLU A 181 5.58 -0.09 -14.91
C GLU A 181 5.99 -1.56 -14.67
N GLU A 182 6.98 -1.81 -13.80
CA GLU A 182 7.72 -3.08 -13.66
C GLU A 182 7.00 -4.21 -12.90
N ILE A 183 5.70 -4.10 -12.60
CA ILE A 183 4.97 -5.04 -11.71
C ILE A 183 3.89 -5.85 -12.42
N MET A 184 4.15 -6.23 -13.68
CA MET A 184 3.19 -6.90 -14.57
C MET A 184 2.57 -8.16 -13.97
N SER A 185 3.41 -9.06 -13.45
CA SER A 185 2.98 -10.37 -12.94
C SER A 185 2.04 -10.26 -11.73
N VAL A 186 2.22 -9.23 -10.91
CA VAL A 186 1.40 -8.97 -9.71
C VAL A 186 0.08 -8.34 -10.10
N ARG A 187 0.07 -7.37 -11.03
CA ARG A 187 -1.14 -6.73 -11.55
C ARG A 187 -2.09 -7.74 -12.16
N ARG A 188 -1.58 -8.62 -13.03
CA ARG A 188 -2.36 -9.71 -13.63
C ARG A 188 -3.05 -10.52 -12.55
N LYS A 189 -2.31 -11.03 -11.56
CA LYS A 189 -2.87 -11.81 -10.44
C LYS A 189 -3.94 -11.08 -9.65
N VAL A 190 -3.84 -9.75 -9.52
CA VAL A 190 -4.82 -8.93 -8.81
C VAL A 190 -6.10 -8.77 -9.65
N ILE A 191 -5.97 -8.52 -10.95
CA ILE A 191 -7.11 -8.43 -11.87
C ILE A 191 -7.95 -9.72 -11.81
N TYR A 192 -7.31 -10.90 -11.85
CA TYR A 192 -7.99 -12.19 -11.71
C TYR A 192 -8.64 -12.45 -10.34
N LYS A 193 -8.34 -11.64 -9.31
CA LYS A 193 -9.01 -11.71 -8.00
C LYS A 193 -10.30 -10.90 -7.95
N ILE A 194 -10.43 -9.86 -8.77
CA ILE A 194 -11.63 -9.02 -8.81
C ILE A 194 -12.77 -9.85 -9.39
N SER A 195 -13.85 -9.99 -8.64
CA SER A 195 -15.01 -10.77 -9.05
C SER A 195 -16.13 -9.91 -9.64
N SER A 196 -16.11 -8.59 -9.39
CA SER A 196 -17.09 -7.65 -9.93
C SER A 196 -16.82 -7.31 -11.40
N ASP A 197 -17.78 -7.63 -12.25
CA ASP A 197 -17.75 -7.31 -13.68
C ASP A 197 -17.75 -5.79 -13.91
N GLU A 198 -18.48 -5.03 -13.09
CA GLU A 198 -18.49 -3.56 -13.14
C GLU A 198 -17.09 -2.98 -12.86
N LEU A 199 -16.35 -3.55 -11.90
CA LEU A 199 -14.99 -3.10 -11.59
C LEU A 199 -14.02 -3.49 -12.71
N ILE A 200 -14.14 -4.68 -13.29
CA ILE A 200 -13.32 -5.11 -14.44
C ILE A 200 -13.56 -4.18 -15.63
N THR A 201 -14.82 -3.86 -15.94
CA THR A 201 -15.18 -2.90 -16.99
C THR A 201 -14.58 -1.53 -16.72
N THR A 202 -14.67 -1.03 -15.49
CA THR A 202 -14.09 0.26 -15.10
C THR A 202 -12.57 0.27 -15.31
N ILE A 203 -11.88 -0.81 -14.93
CA ILE A 203 -10.43 -0.95 -15.14
C ILE A 203 -10.10 -0.98 -16.63
N ALA A 204 -10.83 -1.74 -17.43
CA ALA A 204 -10.61 -1.84 -18.88
C ALA A 204 -10.78 -0.51 -19.60
N LEU A 205 -11.75 0.31 -19.19
CA LEU A 205 -12.03 1.60 -19.82
C LEU A 205 -11.13 2.73 -19.33
N SER A 206 -10.64 2.67 -18.09
CA SER A 206 -10.04 3.84 -17.42
C SER A 206 -8.60 3.69 -16.96
N ALA A 207 -8.04 2.47 -16.92
CA ALA A 207 -6.69 2.31 -16.38
C ALA A 207 -5.63 3.00 -17.25
N GLN A 208 -4.72 3.74 -16.61
CA GLN A 208 -3.68 4.47 -17.34
C GLN A 208 -2.69 3.52 -18.05
N ASN A 209 -2.39 2.39 -17.42
CA ASN A 209 -1.44 1.42 -17.96
C ASN A 209 -2.11 0.51 -19.00
N ARG A 210 -1.56 0.50 -20.23
CA ARG A 210 -2.07 -0.29 -21.36
C ARG A 210 -2.22 -1.78 -21.04
N TYR A 211 -1.29 -2.36 -20.30
CA TYR A 211 -1.32 -3.79 -20.00
C TYR A 211 -2.41 -4.14 -18.98
N ILE A 212 -2.73 -3.23 -18.05
CA ILE A 212 -3.86 -3.40 -17.14
C ILE A 212 -5.18 -3.39 -17.92
N ARG A 213 -5.35 -2.42 -18.83
CA ARG A 213 -6.54 -2.36 -19.70
C ARG A 213 -6.65 -3.61 -20.57
N MET A 214 -5.54 -4.06 -21.15
CA MET A 214 -5.45 -5.27 -21.97
C MET A 214 -5.94 -6.51 -21.21
N GLU A 215 -5.43 -6.75 -20.01
CA GLU A 215 -5.83 -7.89 -19.18
C GLU A 215 -7.31 -7.81 -18.76
N ALA A 216 -7.78 -6.62 -18.38
CA ALA A 216 -9.18 -6.43 -18.02
C ALA A 216 -10.13 -6.63 -19.20
N THR A 217 -9.75 -6.15 -20.39
CA THR A 217 -10.51 -6.33 -21.64
C THR A 217 -10.72 -7.81 -21.97
N GLY A 218 -9.67 -8.63 -21.80
CA GLY A 218 -9.76 -10.08 -22.01
C GLY A 218 -10.72 -10.82 -21.06
N LEU A 219 -11.19 -10.17 -19.99
CA LEU A 219 -12.13 -10.73 -19.01
C LEU A 219 -13.57 -10.24 -19.19
N ILE A 220 -13.80 -9.26 -20.06
CA ILE A 220 -15.14 -8.71 -20.30
C ILE A 220 -15.95 -9.71 -21.13
N THR A 221 -17.20 -9.89 -20.74
CA THR A 221 -18.16 -10.76 -21.45
C THR A 221 -19.29 -9.96 -22.10
N ASP A 222 -19.45 -8.70 -21.72
CA ASP A 222 -20.43 -7.78 -22.30
C ASP A 222 -19.94 -7.31 -23.68
N GLN A 223 -20.70 -7.67 -24.72
CA GLN A 223 -20.35 -7.36 -26.10
C GLN A 223 -20.46 -5.87 -26.44
N ASP A 224 -21.37 -5.14 -25.79
CA ASP A 224 -21.54 -3.71 -26.03
C ASP A 224 -20.33 -2.95 -25.47
N ILE A 225 -19.85 -3.34 -24.30
CA ILE A 225 -18.62 -2.80 -23.70
C ILE A 225 -17.39 -3.15 -24.53
N LEU A 226 -17.26 -4.40 -25.00
CA LEU A 226 -16.15 -4.78 -25.88
C LEU A 226 -16.17 -4.00 -27.18
N LYS A 227 -17.36 -3.77 -27.75
CA LYS A 227 -17.50 -2.96 -28.96
C LYS A 227 -17.05 -1.53 -28.70
N GLN A 228 -17.46 -0.93 -27.58
CA GLN A 228 -16.98 0.38 -27.16
C GLN A 228 -15.45 0.42 -27.09
N ILE A 229 -14.82 -0.56 -26.43
CA ILE A 229 -13.35 -0.63 -26.33
C ILE A 229 -12.71 -0.76 -27.71
N SER A 230 -13.28 -1.56 -28.61
CA SER A 230 -12.77 -1.75 -29.98
C SER A 230 -12.83 -0.49 -30.84
N GLU A 231 -13.74 0.43 -30.54
CA GLU A 231 -13.93 1.67 -31.30
C GLU A 231 -13.15 2.84 -30.67
N GLU A 232 -13.02 2.87 -29.33
CA GLU A 232 -12.61 4.07 -28.59
C GLU A 232 -11.24 3.97 -27.88
N ASP A 233 -10.69 2.78 -27.59
CA ASP A 233 -9.42 2.71 -26.84
C ASP A 233 -8.29 3.35 -27.64
N SER A 234 -7.49 4.18 -26.97
CA SER A 234 -6.31 4.83 -27.53
C SER A 234 -5.28 3.86 -28.12
N ASP A 235 -5.18 2.65 -27.58
CA ASP A 235 -4.20 1.65 -27.95
C ASP A 235 -4.75 0.66 -28.98
N ARG A 236 -4.08 0.56 -30.14
CA ARG A 236 -4.50 -0.33 -31.23
C ARG A 236 -4.57 -1.80 -30.81
N THR A 237 -3.61 -2.27 -30.01
CA THR A 237 -3.56 -3.66 -29.56
C THR A 237 -4.77 -4.00 -28.69
N ILE A 238 -5.24 -3.05 -27.87
CA ILE A 238 -6.42 -3.25 -27.02
C ILE A 238 -7.69 -3.31 -27.88
N ARG A 239 -7.79 -2.46 -28.91
CA ARG A 239 -8.91 -2.52 -29.87
C ARG A 239 -8.99 -3.88 -30.56
N GLU A 240 -7.86 -4.37 -31.08
CA GLU A 240 -7.76 -5.69 -31.73
C GLU A 240 -8.11 -6.85 -30.76
N ILE A 241 -7.71 -6.74 -29.49
CA ILE A 241 -8.09 -7.72 -28.46
C ILE A 241 -9.59 -7.71 -28.21
N ALA A 242 -10.22 -6.54 -28.14
CA ALA A 242 -11.66 -6.46 -27.93
C ALA A 242 -12.43 -7.11 -29.10
N GLU A 243 -12.04 -6.86 -30.35
CA GLU A 243 -12.61 -7.54 -31.52
C GLU A 243 -12.41 -9.06 -31.47
N PHE A 244 -11.22 -9.51 -31.07
CA PHE A 244 -10.92 -10.92 -30.91
C PHE A 244 -11.80 -11.58 -29.83
N VAL A 245 -12.00 -10.91 -28.70
CA VAL A 245 -12.88 -11.40 -27.63
C VAL A 245 -14.33 -11.47 -28.13
N ILE A 246 -14.84 -10.46 -28.84
CA ILE A 246 -16.18 -10.49 -29.45
C ILE A 246 -16.34 -11.70 -30.36
N LYS A 247 -15.39 -11.92 -31.28
CA LYS A 247 -15.41 -13.08 -32.20
C LYS A 247 -15.40 -14.40 -31.44
N THR A 248 -14.58 -14.49 -30.39
CA THR A 248 -14.49 -15.69 -29.54
C THR A 248 -15.79 -15.94 -28.79
N LEU A 249 -16.46 -14.90 -28.27
CA LEU A 249 -17.74 -15.02 -27.58
C LEU A 249 -18.84 -15.50 -28.54
N ASN A 250 -18.89 -14.97 -29.76
CA ASN A 250 -19.84 -15.40 -30.78
C ASN A 250 -19.66 -16.89 -31.14
N ASN A 251 -18.41 -17.34 -31.29
CA ASN A 251 -18.11 -18.76 -31.57
C ASN A 251 -18.36 -19.67 -30.35
N SER A 252 -18.23 -19.15 -29.12
CA SER A 252 -18.44 -19.92 -27.88
C SER A 252 -19.91 -20.08 -27.50
N GLN A 253 -20.84 -19.25 -28.02
CA GLN A 253 -22.27 -19.48 -27.80
C GLN A 253 -22.79 -20.75 -28.50
N GLU A 254 -22.02 -21.30 -29.45
CA GLU A 254 -22.30 -22.60 -30.08
C GLU A 254 -21.79 -23.80 -29.24
N THR A 255 -20.91 -23.59 -28.25
CA THR A 255 -20.31 -24.67 -27.43
C THR A 255 -20.03 -24.23 -25.97
N GLU A 256 -20.85 -24.74 -25.03
CA GLU A 256 -20.67 -24.75 -23.56
C GLU A 256 -20.82 -23.44 -22.74
N THR A 257 -21.60 -23.56 -21.65
CA THR A 257 -22.09 -22.46 -20.82
C THR A 257 -21.01 -21.73 -20.01
N GLN A 258 -20.99 -20.41 -20.15
CA GLN A 258 -20.09 -19.38 -19.57
C GLN A 258 -19.82 -19.48 -18.05
N THR A 259 -20.59 -20.27 -17.31
CA THR A 259 -20.40 -20.51 -15.87
C THR A 259 -19.19 -21.42 -15.59
N GLU A 260 -18.80 -22.28 -16.54
CA GLU A 260 -17.70 -23.23 -16.34
C GLU A 260 -16.32 -22.57 -16.52
N ARG A 261 -16.14 -21.72 -17.54
CA ARG A 261 -14.89 -20.94 -17.75
C ARG A 261 -14.46 -20.16 -16.50
N ARG A 262 -15.40 -19.51 -15.81
CA ARG A 262 -15.16 -18.78 -14.55
C ARG A 262 -14.75 -19.69 -13.39
N LYS A 263 -15.30 -20.91 -13.31
CA LYS A 263 -14.92 -21.90 -12.30
C LYS A 263 -13.52 -22.46 -12.57
N THR A 264 -13.15 -22.66 -13.83
CA THR A 264 -11.83 -23.18 -14.24
C THR A 264 -10.71 -22.17 -13.95
N LEU A 265 -10.92 -20.89 -14.28
CA LEU A 265 -9.96 -19.81 -13.99
C LEU A 265 -9.80 -19.56 -12.47
N LYS A 266 -10.89 -19.66 -11.68
CA LYS A 266 -10.83 -19.61 -10.20
C LYS A 266 -10.09 -20.80 -9.58
N LYS A 267 -10.11 -21.99 -10.20
CA LYS A 267 -9.36 -23.19 -9.75
C LYS A 267 -7.86 -23.03 -9.97
N LEU A 268 -7.43 -22.41 -11.07
CA LEU A 268 -6.01 -22.14 -11.37
C LEU A 268 -5.37 -21.15 -10.38
N GLY A 269 -6.13 -20.19 -9.83
CA GLY A 269 -5.66 -19.25 -8.82
C GLY A 269 -5.54 -19.78 -7.38
N LYS A 270 -6.03 -21.01 -7.09
CA LYS A 270 -6.10 -21.56 -5.71
C LYS A 270 -5.17 -22.75 -5.41
N LYS A 271 -4.47 -23.34 -6.38
CA LYS A 271 -3.56 -24.47 -6.11
C LYS A 271 -2.17 -23.99 -5.66
N SER A 272 -2.04 -23.74 -4.36
CA SER A 272 -0.78 -23.87 -3.62
C SER A 272 -1.05 -24.71 -2.37
N SER A 273 -0.95 -26.03 -2.52
CA SER A 273 -0.51 -27.00 -1.50
C SER A 273 -0.79 -28.40 -2.03
N LYS A 274 0.29 -29.17 -2.19
CA LYS A 274 0.42 -30.62 -2.39
C LYS A 274 -0.88 -31.42 -2.45
N GLU A 275 -1.16 -32.01 -3.60
CA GLU A 275 -1.63 -33.40 -3.72
C GLU A 275 -1.57 -33.88 -5.17
N THR A 276 -0.88 -35.01 -5.35
CA THR A 276 -0.73 -35.78 -6.57
C THR A 276 -2.08 -36.34 -7.00
N ILE A 277 -2.61 -35.92 -8.15
CA ILE A 277 -3.70 -36.62 -8.85
C ILE A 277 -3.36 -36.65 -10.34
N ASN A 278 -3.53 -37.85 -10.89
CA ASN A 278 -3.22 -38.33 -12.22
C ASN A 278 -3.40 -37.35 -13.39
N SER A 279 -2.46 -37.50 -14.32
CA SER A 279 -2.46 -37.03 -15.70
C SER A 279 -3.74 -37.41 -16.44
N GLU A 280 -4.59 -36.43 -16.74
CA GLU A 280 -5.47 -36.33 -17.91
C GLU A 280 -6.29 -35.03 -17.82
N ALA A 281 -5.57 -33.91 -17.89
CA ALA A 281 -6.09 -32.57 -18.21
C ALA A 281 -4.88 -31.64 -18.39
N ILE A 282 -4.09 -31.87 -19.43
CA ILE A 282 -3.01 -30.95 -19.81
C ILE A 282 -3.67 -29.75 -20.48
N THR A 283 -3.58 -28.59 -19.85
CA THR A 283 -4.05 -27.31 -20.40
C THR A 283 -3.21 -26.91 -21.60
N TYR A 284 -3.85 -26.80 -22.77
CA TYR A 284 -3.28 -26.38 -24.06
C TYR A 284 -2.97 -24.87 -24.10
N THR A 285 -1.87 -24.43 -23.48
CA THR A 285 -1.47 -23.00 -23.57
C THR A 285 0.03 -22.85 -23.72
N VAL A 286 0.46 -21.98 -24.65
CA VAL A 286 1.84 -21.51 -24.77
C VAL A 286 2.17 -20.60 -23.60
N SER A 287 3.30 -20.82 -22.93
CA SER A 287 3.73 -20.05 -21.76
C SER A 287 5.12 -19.43 -21.97
N TYR A 288 5.27 -18.14 -21.65
CA TYR A 288 6.57 -17.46 -21.72
C TYR A 288 7.59 -18.11 -20.79
N GLN A 289 8.82 -18.29 -21.28
CA GLN A 289 9.92 -18.90 -20.55
C GLN A 289 11.00 -17.87 -20.21
N LYS A 290 11.60 -17.24 -21.22
CA LYS A 290 12.77 -16.36 -21.06
C LYS A 290 12.97 -15.47 -22.28
N GLU A 291 13.77 -14.42 -22.11
CA GLU A 291 14.30 -13.60 -23.20
C GLU A 291 15.82 -13.80 -23.23
N GLU A 292 16.37 -14.07 -24.40
CA GLU A 292 17.81 -14.21 -24.64
C GLU A 292 18.29 -13.15 -25.63
N ARG A 293 19.52 -12.66 -25.40
CA ARG A 293 20.14 -11.60 -26.19
C ARG A 293 21.52 -12.03 -26.63
N GLU A 294 21.77 -11.93 -27.93
CA GLU A 294 23.07 -12.21 -28.52
C GLU A 294 23.62 -10.92 -29.13
N SER A 295 24.72 -10.41 -28.60
CA SER A 295 25.41 -9.22 -29.11
C SER A 295 26.71 -9.59 -29.82
N THR A 296 26.92 -9.09 -31.03
CA THR A 296 28.19 -9.22 -31.78
C THR A 296 28.58 -7.87 -32.40
N GLU A 297 29.85 -7.70 -32.74
CA GLU A 297 30.32 -6.53 -33.50
C GLU A 297 30.40 -6.90 -34.98
N ILE A 298 29.70 -6.16 -35.83
CA ILE A 298 29.72 -6.37 -37.28
C ILE A 298 30.37 -5.18 -37.98
N LEU A 299 31.15 -5.47 -39.03
CA LEU A 299 31.79 -4.43 -39.85
C LEU A 299 30.78 -3.93 -40.87
N VAL A 300 30.34 -2.69 -40.74
CA VAL A 300 29.45 -2.02 -41.69
C VAL A 300 30.16 -0.76 -42.18
N ASN A 301 30.49 -0.72 -43.48
CA ASN A 301 31.22 0.39 -44.11
C ASN A 301 32.50 0.79 -43.35
N ASP A 302 33.40 -0.17 -43.12
CA ASP A 302 34.67 -0.01 -42.38
C ASP A 302 34.55 0.51 -40.93
N THR A 303 33.33 0.47 -40.36
CA THR A 303 33.08 0.84 -38.97
C THR A 303 32.53 -0.38 -38.21
N MET A 304 33.08 -0.66 -37.02
CA MET A 304 32.55 -1.71 -36.14
C MET A 304 31.28 -1.19 -35.46
N VAL A 305 30.15 -1.83 -35.73
CA VAL A 305 28.85 -1.46 -35.16
C VAL A 305 28.37 -2.62 -34.26
N PRO A 306 27.99 -2.35 -33.01
CA PRO A 306 27.37 -3.35 -32.15
C PRO A 306 25.99 -3.73 -32.71
N TRP A 307 25.73 -5.04 -32.79
CA TRP A 307 24.50 -5.61 -33.31
C TRP A 307 23.96 -6.66 -32.34
N GLU A 308 22.66 -6.60 -32.08
CA GLU A 308 21.98 -7.42 -31.07
C GLU A 308 20.83 -8.18 -31.71
N LYS A 309 20.77 -9.50 -31.47
CA LYS A 309 19.56 -10.31 -31.69
C LYS A 309 18.82 -10.50 -30.38
N ILE A 310 17.50 -10.46 -30.45
CA ILE A 310 16.62 -10.70 -29.29
C ILE A 310 15.72 -11.89 -29.58
N TYR A 311 15.71 -12.87 -28.68
CA TYR A 311 14.85 -14.04 -28.75
C TYR A 311 13.88 -14.04 -27.57
N GLN A 312 12.58 -14.03 -27.83
CA GLN A 312 11.56 -14.32 -26.82
C GLN A 312 11.14 -15.77 -26.92
N ILE A 313 11.45 -16.53 -25.87
CA ILE A 313 11.30 -17.99 -25.84
C ILE A 313 10.08 -18.35 -24.99
N TYR A 314 9.25 -19.21 -25.53
CA TYR A 314 8.02 -19.73 -24.95
C TYR A 314 8.05 -21.27 -24.98
N ASN A 315 7.30 -21.92 -24.10
CA ASN A 315 7.04 -23.36 -24.15
C ASN A 315 5.64 -23.62 -24.70
N GLY A 316 5.52 -24.54 -25.66
CA GLY A 316 4.27 -25.03 -26.22
C GLY A 316 4.11 -26.54 -26.03
N PRO A 317 2.88 -27.05 -25.92
CA PRO A 317 2.63 -28.49 -25.72
C PRO A 317 2.86 -29.32 -26.99
N ASP A 318 2.63 -28.75 -28.17
CA ASP A 318 2.68 -29.41 -29.48
C ASP A 318 2.88 -28.39 -30.61
N GLU A 319 3.28 -28.87 -31.79
CA GLU A 319 3.51 -28.06 -33.00
C GLU A 319 2.30 -27.21 -33.40
N LYS A 320 1.10 -27.78 -33.31
CA LYS A 320 -0.14 -27.09 -33.73
C LYS A 320 -0.39 -25.85 -32.86
N THR A 321 -0.20 -25.99 -31.56
CA THR A 321 -0.37 -24.92 -30.58
C THR A 321 0.73 -23.86 -30.74
N ALA A 322 1.97 -24.27 -30.99
CA ALA A 322 3.08 -23.37 -31.26
C ALA A 322 2.85 -22.53 -32.52
N LYS A 323 2.48 -23.16 -33.65
CA LYS A 323 2.21 -22.45 -34.91
C LYS A 323 1.04 -21.48 -34.79
N SER A 324 -0.06 -21.91 -34.16
CA SER A 324 -1.23 -21.03 -33.96
C SER A 324 -0.90 -19.82 -33.07
N PHE A 325 -0.05 -20.00 -32.06
CA PHE A 325 0.46 -18.90 -31.25
C PHE A 325 1.33 -17.94 -32.07
N LEU A 326 2.27 -18.47 -32.85
CA LEU A 326 3.16 -17.67 -33.70
C LEU A 326 2.40 -16.93 -34.81
N GLU A 327 1.30 -17.49 -35.32
CA GLU A 327 0.42 -16.80 -36.29
C GLU A 327 -0.16 -15.50 -35.72
N GLY A 328 -0.47 -15.48 -34.42
CA GLY A 328 -1.01 -14.32 -33.71
C GLY A 328 0.03 -13.32 -33.20
N MET A 329 1.33 -13.57 -33.39
CA MET A 329 2.42 -12.75 -32.88
C MET A 329 3.25 -12.17 -34.04
N PRO A 330 2.76 -11.17 -34.78
CA PRO A 330 3.54 -10.57 -35.86
C PRO A 330 4.83 -9.97 -35.32
N VAL A 331 5.90 -10.13 -36.11
CA VAL A 331 7.21 -9.57 -35.82
C VAL A 331 7.53 -8.61 -36.96
N ASP A 332 7.78 -7.35 -36.61
CA ASP A 332 7.96 -6.27 -37.58
C ASP A 332 9.41 -5.74 -37.54
N GLN A 333 10.14 -6.14 -36.50
CA GLN A 333 11.47 -5.66 -36.16
C GLN A 333 12.54 -6.61 -36.71
N ASP A 334 13.56 -6.03 -37.34
CA ASP A 334 14.76 -6.76 -37.76
C ASP A 334 15.48 -7.34 -36.53
N TYR A 335 15.90 -8.61 -36.64
CA TYR A 335 16.69 -9.31 -35.62
C TYR A 335 15.96 -9.59 -34.28
N TYR A 336 14.63 -9.54 -34.32
CA TYR A 336 13.77 -10.00 -33.24
C TYR A 336 13.13 -11.33 -33.62
N TYR A 337 13.12 -12.27 -32.69
CA TYR A 337 12.66 -13.63 -32.91
C TYR A 337 11.74 -14.06 -31.77
N ILE A 338 10.61 -14.68 -32.11
CA ILE A 338 9.73 -15.35 -31.14
C ILE A 338 9.87 -16.85 -31.37
N VAL A 339 10.29 -17.58 -30.35
CA VAL A 339 10.53 -19.03 -30.44
C VAL A 339 9.62 -19.76 -29.46
N VAL A 340 8.98 -20.83 -29.92
CA VAL A 340 8.19 -21.74 -29.09
C VAL A 340 8.87 -23.11 -29.10
N GLU A 341 9.42 -23.50 -27.95
CA GLU A 341 9.99 -24.82 -27.70
C GLU A 341 8.84 -25.81 -27.46
N THR A 342 8.83 -26.92 -28.21
CA THR A 342 7.86 -28.01 -28.04
C THR A 342 8.59 -29.36 -27.99
N PRO A 343 7.96 -30.45 -27.51
CA PRO A 343 8.55 -31.78 -27.56
C PRO A 343 8.88 -32.27 -28.99
N GLU A 344 8.23 -31.70 -30.02
CA GLU A 344 8.36 -32.08 -31.43
C GLU A 344 9.43 -31.26 -32.17
N GLY A 345 9.91 -30.17 -31.58
CA GLY A 345 10.86 -29.24 -32.17
C GLY A 345 10.58 -27.78 -31.80
N ASN A 346 11.47 -26.90 -32.23
CA ASN A 346 11.34 -25.46 -32.01
C ASN A 346 10.70 -24.80 -33.22
N PHE A 347 9.72 -23.93 -32.97
CA PHE A 347 9.05 -23.15 -34.00
C PHE A 347 9.32 -21.67 -33.76
N GLY A 348 9.79 -20.97 -34.78
CA GLY A 348 10.18 -19.57 -34.70
C GLY A 348 9.30 -18.67 -35.55
N ARG A 349 9.24 -17.39 -35.22
CA ARG A 349 8.74 -16.34 -36.09
C ARG A 349 9.67 -15.14 -36.08
N ASP A 350 10.00 -14.67 -37.28
CA ASP A 350 10.69 -13.41 -37.52
C ASP A 350 9.86 -12.52 -38.46
N LYS A 351 10.47 -11.43 -38.91
CA LYS A 351 9.85 -10.49 -39.86
C LYS A 351 9.42 -11.11 -41.20
N ASN A 352 10.02 -12.23 -41.59
CA ASN A 352 9.75 -12.91 -42.85
C ASN A 352 8.66 -13.98 -42.72
N GLY A 353 8.27 -14.33 -41.50
CA GLY A 353 7.17 -15.26 -41.22
C GLY A 353 7.56 -16.36 -40.22
N ILE A 354 6.76 -17.42 -40.21
CA ILE A 354 6.95 -18.57 -39.31
C ILE A 354 7.91 -19.56 -39.97
N TYR A 355 8.88 -20.06 -39.20
CA TYR A 355 9.84 -21.07 -39.61
C TYR A 355 9.97 -22.18 -38.56
N SER A 356 10.52 -23.33 -38.96
CA SER A 356 10.94 -24.40 -38.06
C SER A 356 12.45 -24.35 -37.95
N GLU A 357 13.01 -24.47 -36.74
CA GLU A 357 14.46 -24.55 -36.51
C GLU A 357 15.03 -25.95 -36.76
#